data_AF-A0A8T4DR19-F1
#
_entry.id   AF-A0A8T4DR19-F1
#
_cell.length_a   1.000
_cell.length_b   1.000
_cell.length_c   1.000
_cell.angle_alpha   90.00
_cell.angle_beta   90.00
_cell.angle_gamma   90.00
#
_symmetry.space_group_name_H-M   'P 1'
#
loop_
_entity.id
_entity.type
_entity.pdbx_description
1 polymer ?
#
loop_
_entity_poly.entity_id
_entity_poly.type
_entity_poly.pdbx_seq_one_letter_code
_entity_poly.pdbx_strand_id
1 'polypeptide(L)'
;MIIGYVLGFVFLPLSILLFSNALGFTSVSSLLGIPVLLIGAIGIIAVEIGDIIDSHIHGSPLLMYFTGTILAPPGLLYLLSLAVKLPARMTAAMPIMIASFLFVEGVSSFHIGE
;
A
#
# COMPACT_ATOMS: atom_id res chain seq x y z
N MET A 1 -17.36 2.98 0.61
CA MET A 1 -16.68 3.00 1.92
C MET A 1 -16.23 1.61 2.35
N ILE A 2 -17.03 0.55 2.17
CA ILE A 2 -16.74 -0.77 2.76
C ILE A 2 -15.53 -1.46 2.11
N ILE A 3 -15.29 -1.29 0.80
CA ILE A 3 -14.26 -2.05 0.08
C ILE A 3 -12.87 -1.51 0.41
N GLY A 4 -12.67 -0.19 0.38
CA GLY A 4 -11.41 0.44 0.78
C GLY A 4 -10.99 0.05 2.20
N TYR A 5 -11.93 0.05 3.15
CA TYR A 5 -11.61 -0.29 4.54
C TYR A 5 -11.23 -1.76 4.75
N VAL A 6 -11.94 -2.68 4.11
CA VAL A 6 -11.60 -4.11 4.20
C VAL A 6 -10.21 -4.34 3.65
N LEU A 7 -9.86 -3.69 2.53
CA LEU A 7 -8.52 -3.80 1.94
C LEU A 7 -7.45 -3.17 2.85
N GLY A 8 -7.67 -1.96 3.36
CA GLY A 8 -6.77 -1.31 4.32
C GLY A 8 -6.50 -2.20 5.54
N PHE A 9 -7.56 -2.75 6.14
CA PHE A 9 -7.45 -3.63 7.31
C PHE A 9 -6.68 -4.93 6.99
N VAL A 10 -6.95 -5.55 5.83
CA VAL A 10 -6.26 -6.77 5.38
C VAL A 10 -4.75 -6.54 5.20
N PHE A 11 -4.36 -5.36 4.72
CA PHE A 11 -2.96 -5.03 4.48
C PHE A 11 -2.24 -4.39 5.69
N LEU A 12 -2.94 -4.11 6.79
CA LEU A 12 -2.32 -3.59 8.01
C LEU A 12 -1.22 -4.52 8.57
N PRO A 13 -1.42 -5.85 8.73
CA PRO A 13 -0.35 -6.72 9.22
C PRO A 13 0.87 -6.73 8.29
N LEU A 14 0.63 -6.60 6.98
CA LEU A 14 1.70 -6.53 5.99
C LEU A 14 2.52 -5.24 6.13
N SER A 15 1.86 -4.11 6.43
CA SER A 15 2.54 -2.84 6.71
C SER A 15 3.48 -2.94 7.91
N ILE A 16 3.02 -3.58 9.00
CA ILE A 16 3.80 -3.81 10.21
C ILE A 16 4.99 -4.71 9.91
N LEU A 17 4.80 -5.76 9.10
CA LEU A 17 5.87 -6.65 8.67
C LEU A 17 6.93 -5.90 7.84
N LEU A 18 6.52 -5.08 6.89
CA LEU A 18 7.43 -4.27 6.07
C LEU A 18 8.23 -3.28 6.91
N PHE A 19 7.60 -2.63 7.90
CA PHE A 19 8.32 -1.78 8.87
C PHE A 19 9.29 -2.58 9.72
N SER A 20 8.85 -3.73 10.23
CA SER A 20 9.70 -4.60 11.06
C SER A 20 10.92 -5.09 10.30
N ASN A 21 10.75 -5.43 9.02
CA ASN A 21 11.85 -5.78 8.13
C ASN A 21 12.77 -4.59 7.84
N ALA A 22 12.21 -3.40 7.57
CA ALA A 22 12.99 -2.21 7.25
C ALA A 22 13.80 -1.70 8.47
N LEU A 23 13.29 -1.88 9.68
CA LEU A 23 13.94 -1.51 10.94
C LEU A 23 14.87 -2.60 11.49
N GLY A 24 14.93 -3.77 10.84
CA GLY A 24 15.80 -4.88 11.23
C GLY A 24 15.31 -5.71 12.42
N PHE A 25 14.04 -5.58 12.81
CA PHE A 25 13.43 -6.44 13.83
C PHE A 25 13.16 -7.86 13.31
N THR A 26 12.87 -7.97 12.02
CA THR A 26 12.61 -9.24 11.33
C THR A 26 13.31 -9.29 9.97
N SER A 27 13.35 -10.47 9.35
CA SER A 27 13.98 -10.67 8.03
C SER A 27 13.12 -11.54 7.11
N VAL A 28 11.81 -11.28 7.07
CA VAL A 28 10.87 -12.06 6.26
C VAL A 28 10.85 -11.50 4.84
N SER A 29 11.49 -12.19 3.90
CA SER A 29 11.60 -11.72 2.51
C SER A 29 10.43 -12.17 1.61
N SER A 30 9.76 -13.26 1.96
CA SER A 30 8.61 -13.79 1.21
C SER A 30 7.55 -14.42 2.12
N LEU A 31 6.31 -14.44 1.63
CA LEU A 31 5.18 -15.17 2.22
C LEU A 31 4.62 -16.10 1.15
N LEU A 32 4.51 -17.40 1.45
CA LEU A 32 4.02 -18.41 0.50
C LEU A 32 4.79 -18.40 -0.85
N GLY A 33 6.08 -18.07 -0.82
CA GLY A 33 6.93 -17.96 -2.01
C GLY A 33 6.81 -16.64 -2.78
N ILE A 34 5.91 -15.73 -2.38
CA ILE A 34 5.72 -14.42 -3.01
C ILE A 34 6.52 -13.36 -2.23
N PRO A 35 7.34 -12.51 -2.88
CA PRO A 35 8.09 -11.44 -2.19
C PRO A 35 7.16 -10.51 -1.41
N VAL A 36 7.49 -10.23 -0.14
CA VAL A 36 6.65 -9.39 0.74
C VAL A 36 6.41 -8.00 0.15
N LEU A 37 7.44 -7.42 -0.46
CA LEU A 37 7.36 -6.14 -1.17
C LEU A 37 6.39 -6.16 -2.36
N LEU A 38 6.31 -7.29 -3.08
CA LEU A 38 5.38 -7.44 -4.19
C LEU A 38 3.93 -7.51 -3.68
N ILE A 39 3.70 -8.26 -2.60
CA ILE A 39 2.38 -8.29 -1.94
C ILE A 39 2.00 -6.87 -1.49
N GLY A 40 2.96 -6.11 -0.93
CA GLY A 40 2.73 -4.73 -0.51
C GLY A 40 2.37 -3.79 -1.66
N ALA A 41 3.09 -3.89 -2.77
CA ALA A 41 2.80 -3.10 -3.97
C ALA A 41 1.42 -3.42 -4.57
N ILE A 42 1.03 -4.71 -4.60
CA ILE A 42 -0.32 -5.13 -5.02
C ILE A 42 -1.36 -4.60 -4.04
N GLY A 43 -1.07 -4.62 -2.74
CA GLY A 43 -1.97 -4.12 -1.71
C GLY A 43 -2.30 -2.64 -1.90
N ILE A 44 -1.29 -1.81 -2.19
CA ILE A 44 -1.51 -0.39 -2.50
C ILE A 44 -2.42 -0.24 -3.70
N ILE A 45 -2.12 -0.93 -4.80
CA ILE A 45 -2.94 -0.85 -6.03
C ILE A 45 -4.39 -1.26 -5.74
N ALA A 46 -4.59 -2.31 -4.94
CA ALA A 46 -5.91 -2.78 -4.57
C ALA A 46 -6.68 -1.75 -3.73
N VAL A 47 -6.05 -1.17 -2.71
CA VAL A 47 -6.66 -0.14 -1.85
C VAL A 47 -7.08 1.07 -2.69
N GLU A 48 -6.20 1.58 -3.56
CA GLU A 48 -6.54 2.70 -4.44
C GLU A 48 -7.70 2.38 -5.39
N ILE A 49 -7.73 1.17 -5.96
CA ILE A 49 -8.87 0.76 -6.81
C ILE A 49 -10.16 0.70 -5.98
N GLY A 50 -10.09 0.23 -4.73
CA GLY A 50 -11.21 0.23 -3.79
C GLY A 50 -11.75 1.63 -3.55
N ASP A 51 -10.87 2.58 -3.27
CA ASP A 51 -11.21 3.99 -3.07
C ASP A 51 -11.81 4.63 -4.32
N ILE A 52 -11.30 4.26 -5.50
CA ILE A 52 -11.84 4.70 -6.80
C ILE A 52 -13.28 4.22 -6.98
N ILE A 53 -13.52 2.94 -6.75
CA ILE A 53 -14.87 2.37 -6.86
C ILE A 53 -15.81 3.01 -5.84
N ASP A 54 -15.38 3.12 -4.58
CA ASP A 54 -16.19 3.61 -3.48
C ASP A 54 -16.64 5.06 -3.67
N SER A 55 -15.74 5.92 -4.11
CA SER A 55 -16.00 7.34 -4.36
C SER A 55 -16.83 7.59 -5.63
N HIS A 56 -16.73 6.73 -6.65
CA HIS A 56 -17.61 6.77 -7.82
C HIS A 56 -19.06 6.47 -7.43
N ILE A 57 -19.27 5.58 -6.46
CA ILE A 57 -20.60 5.24 -5.94
C ILE A 57 -21.19 6.37 -5.07
N HIS A 58 -20.35 7.14 -4.36
CA HIS A 58 -20.80 8.12 -3.34
C HIS A 58 -20.68 9.60 -3.78
N GLY A 59 -20.20 9.88 -4.99
CA GLY A 59 -20.29 11.21 -5.61
C GLY A 59 -19.20 12.22 -5.22
N SER A 60 -18.05 11.79 -4.69
CA SER A 60 -16.90 12.68 -4.41
C SER A 60 -15.66 12.29 -5.23
N PRO A 61 -15.63 12.60 -6.54
CA PRO A 61 -14.56 12.18 -7.44
C PRO A 61 -13.23 12.91 -7.19
N LEU A 62 -13.26 14.08 -6.53
CA LEU A 62 -12.06 14.93 -6.40
C LEU A 62 -11.11 14.43 -5.31
N LEU A 63 -11.65 13.92 -4.19
CA LEU A 63 -10.85 13.30 -3.13
C LEU A 63 -10.16 12.03 -3.62
N MET A 64 -10.86 11.26 -4.46
CA MET A 64 -10.41 10.01 -5.07
C MET A 64 -9.23 10.19 -6.02
N TYR A 65 -9.28 11.17 -6.93
CA TYR A 65 -8.13 11.43 -7.80
C TYR A 65 -6.94 11.91 -6.99
N PHE A 66 -7.16 12.64 -5.89
CA PHE A 66 -6.08 13.11 -5.06
C PHE A 66 -5.39 11.97 -4.29
N THR A 67 -6.15 11.05 -3.68
CA THR A 67 -5.62 9.85 -3.04
C THR A 67 -4.96 8.93 -4.08
N GLY A 68 -5.68 8.53 -5.12
CA GLY A 68 -5.15 7.67 -6.20
C GLY A 68 -3.86 8.17 -6.82
N THR A 69 -3.73 9.47 -7.07
CA THR A 69 -2.53 10.02 -7.73
C THR A 69 -1.33 10.15 -6.78
N ILE A 70 -1.56 10.32 -5.47
CA ILE A 70 -0.49 10.50 -4.48
C ILE A 70 -0.02 9.16 -3.91
N LEU A 71 -0.94 8.20 -3.76
CA LEU A 71 -0.72 6.95 -3.02
C LEU A 71 -0.36 5.76 -3.92
N ALA A 72 -0.73 5.76 -5.21
CA ALA A 72 -0.32 4.74 -6.19
C ALA A 72 1.17 4.77 -6.64
N PRO A 73 1.88 5.93 -6.71
CA PRO A 73 3.27 6.00 -7.19
C PRO A 73 4.26 5.04 -6.52
N PRO A 74 4.25 4.78 -5.20
CA PRO A 74 5.16 3.83 -4.56
C PRO A 74 5.02 2.39 -5.08
N GLY A 75 3.78 1.91 -5.26
CA GLY A 75 3.50 0.59 -5.83
C GLY A 75 3.95 0.50 -7.28
N LEU A 76 3.68 1.54 -8.06
CA LEU A 76 4.14 1.66 -9.44
C LEU A 76 5.67 1.68 -9.54
N LEU A 77 6.35 2.48 -8.70
CA LEU A 77 7.80 2.55 -8.65
C LEU A 77 8.43 1.20 -8.31
N TYR A 78 7.82 0.43 -7.40
CA TYR A 78 8.27 -0.94 -7.12
C TYR A 78 8.17 -1.84 -8.35
N LEU A 79 7.02 -1.85 -9.04
CA LEU A 79 6.87 -2.65 -10.27
C LEU A 79 7.84 -2.19 -11.36
N LEU A 80 8.08 -0.88 -11.49
CA LEU A 80 9.09 -0.34 -12.40
C LEU A 80 10.51 -0.79 -12.02
N SER A 81 10.82 -0.95 -10.72
CA SER A 81 12.13 -1.48 -10.28
C SER A 81 12.39 -2.91 -10.72
N LEU A 82 11.33 -3.70 -10.93
CA LEU A 82 11.44 -5.07 -11.41
C LEU A 82 11.70 -5.12 -12.92
N ALA A 83 11.15 -4.16 -13.67
CA ALA A 83 11.31 -4.07 -15.12
C ALA A 83 12.55 -3.26 -15.55
N VAL A 84 12.97 -2.30 -14.73
CA VAL A 84 14.02 -1.32 -15.04
C VAL A 84 14.89 -1.08 -13.80
N LYS A 85 16.19 -0.88 -14.00
CA LYS A 85 17.10 -0.53 -12.90
C LYS A 85 16.87 0.90 -12.43
N LEU A 86 16.11 1.06 -11.34
CA LEU A 86 15.94 2.34 -10.64
C LEU A 86 17.16 2.67 -9.75
N PRO A 87 17.36 3.95 -9.39
CA PRO A 87 18.43 4.36 -8.46
C PRO A 87 18.34 3.61 -7.12
N ALA A 88 19.49 3.19 -6.58
CA ALA A 88 19.57 2.38 -5.37
C ALA A 88 18.89 3.03 -4.14
N ARG A 89 18.91 4.36 -4.06
CA ARG A 89 18.23 5.10 -2.97
C ARG A 89 16.71 4.99 -3.06
N MET A 90 16.15 4.93 -4.27
CA MET A 90 14.71 4.79 -4.48
C MET A 90 14.26 3.37 -4.13
N THR A 91 14.98 2.36 -4.59
CA THR A 91 14.67 0.95 -4.27
C THR A 91 14.82 0.65 -2.78
N ALA A 92 15.81 1.25 -2.11
CA ALA A 92 15.96 1.13 -0.65
C ALA A 92 14.81 1.79 0.14
N ALA A 93 14.18 2.84 -0.41
CA ALA A 93 13.06 3.53 0.25
C ALA A 93 11.70 2.85 0.03
N MET A 94 11.55 2.02 -1.01
CA MET A 94 10.28 1.36 -1.35
C MET A 94 9.61 0.61 -0.20
N PRO A 95 10.32 -0.21 0.61
CA PRO A 95 9.67 -0.93 1.70
C PRO A 95 9.00 0.02 2.70
N ILE A 96 9.68 1.11 3.04
CA ILE A 96 9.21 2.10 4.01
C ILE A 96 8.05 2.92 3.43
N MET A 97 8.16 3.35 2.17
CA MET A 97 7.07 4.05 1.50
C MET A 97 5.81 3.19 1.45
N ILE A 98 5.95 1.94 0.97
CA ILE A 98 4.83 1.02 0.84
C ILE A 98 4.19 0.71 2.21
N ALA A 99 5.03 0.45 3.21
CA ALA A 99 4.57 0.22 4.58
C ALA A 99 3.79 1.41 5.13
N SER A 100 4.29 2.63 4.92
CA SER A 100 3.65 3.86 5.44
C SER A 100 2.24 4.03 4.89
N PHE A 101 2.04 3.82 3.59
CA PHE A 101 0.72 3.93 2.97
C PHE A 101 -0.26 2.88 3.49
N LEU A 102 0.13 1.61 3.45
CA LEU A 102 -0.71 0.52 3.93
C LEU A 102 -1.02 0.64 5.43
N PHE A 103 -0.11 1.22 6.20
CA PHE A 103 -0.33 1.47 7.63
C PHE A 103 -1.37 2.58 7.85
N VAL A 104 -1.26 3.70 7.14
CA VAL A 104 -2.23 4.79 7.23
C VAL A 104 -3.62 4.31 6.83
N GLU A 105 -3.73 3.59 5.70
CA GLU A 105 -4.99 3.03 5.24
C GLU A 105 -5.52 1.95 6.17
N GLY A 106 -4.65 1.11 6.72
CA GLY A 106 -5.06 0.11 7.70
C GLY A 106 -5.56 0.71 9.00
N VAL A 107 -4.96 1.80 9.49
CA VAL A 107 -5.37 2.49 10.72
C VAL A 107 -6.65 3.32 10.48
N SER A 108 -6.79 3.95 9.32
CA SER A 108 -7.99 4.71 8.95
C SER A 108 -9.23 3.79 8.92
N SER A 109 -9.07 2.53 8.52
CA SER A 109 -10.14 1.51 8.55
C SER A 109 -10.76 1.26 9.94
N PHE A 110 -10.07 1.56 11.04
CA PHE A 110 -10.64 1.40 12.39
C PHE A 110 -11.43 2.61 12.87
N HIS A 111 -11.22 3.78 12.27
CA HIS A 111 -11.79 5.03 12.77
C HIS A 111 -13.17 5.35 12.18
N ILE A 112 -13.74 4.46 11.37
CA ILE A 112 -14.99 4.73 10.66
C ILE A 112 -16.07 3.77 11.15
N GLY A 113 -16.69 4.23 12.24
CA GLY A 113 -17.84 3.66 12.94
C GLY A 113 -18.50 4.65 13.91
N GLU A 114 -18.12 5.94 13.87
CA GLU A 114 -18.78 7.05 14.57
C GLU A 114 -19.57 7.92 13.57
#